data_AF-A0A961JQG6-F1
#
_entry.id   AF-A0A961JQG6-F1
#
_cell.length_a   1.000
_cell.length_b   1.000
_cell.length_c   1.000
_cell.angle_alpha   90.00
_cell.angle_beta   90.00
_cell.angle_gamma   90.00
#
_symmetry.space_group_name_H-M   'P 1'
#
loop_
_entity.id
_entity.type
_entity.pdbx_description
1 polymer ?
#
loop_
_entity_poly.entity_id
_entity_poly.type
_entity_poly.pdbx_seq_one_letter_code
_entity_poly.pdbx_strand_id
1 'polypeptide(L)'
;CGGVVDAIEEGDMILAEALVRSHVDALKRKMPSPEAAILGCTHYPLMESVFQEALGPDVRVYSQAGLVAESLADYLARHPHMIGPGTQSRFLTTGDPVRVSSRATQFLRRKISFDAA
;
A
#
# COMPACT_ATOMS: atom_id res chain seq x y z
N CYS A 1 -5.54 6.28 10.60
CA CYS A 1 -6.58 5.25 10.60
C CYS A 1 -6.12 4.04 11.42
N GLY A 2 -6.30 4.07 12.75
CA GLY A 2 -5.89 2.97 13.63
C GLY A 2 -6.65 1.68 13.32
N GLY A 3 -5.99 0.52 13.46
CA GLY A 3 -6.57 -0.82 13.26
C GLY A 3 -6.68 -1.30 11.81
N VAL A 4 -6.60 -0.41 10.82
CA VAL A 4 -6.74 -0.80 9.40
C VAL A 4 -5.60 -1.71 8.95
N VAL A 5 -4.37 -1.42 9.38
CA VAL A 5 -3.19 -2.23 9.04
C VAL A 5 -3.29 -3.62 9.67
N ASP A 6 -3.63 -3.70 10.96
CA ASP A 6 -3.75 -4.96 11.68
C ASP A 6 -4.79 -5.88 11.01
N ALA A 7 -5.97 -5.34 10.69
CA ALA A 7 -7.01 -6.09 9.98
C ALA A 7 -6.56 -6.60 8.60
N ILE A 8 -5.82 -5.78 7.84
CA ILE A 8 -5.24 -6.19 6.55
C ILE A 8 -4.22 -7.32 6.76
N GLU A 9 -3.29 -7.18 7.70
CA GLU A 9 -2.23 -8.16 7.95
C GLU A 9 -2.79 -9.51 8.45
N GLU A 10 -3.86 -9.48 9.23
CA GLU A 10 -4.58 -10.68 9.68
C GLU A 10 -5.36 -11.34 8.54
N GLY A 11 -5.79 -10.55 7.55
CA GLY A 11 -6.60 -10.97 6.41
C GLY A 11 -8.10 -10.77 6.62
N ASP A 12 -8.50 -10.02 7.67
CA ASP A 12 -9.88 -9.65 7.94
C ASP A 12 -10.27 -8.42 7.09
N MET A 13 -10.55 -8.68 5.81
CA MET A 13 -10.89 -7.63 4.85
C MET A 13 -12.23 -6.97 5.16
N ILE A 14 -13.14 -7.67 5.84
CA ILE A 14 -14.45 -7.14 6.25
C ILE A 14 -14.24 -6.08 7.35
N LEU A 15 -13.43 -6.40 8.36
CA LEU A 15 -13.07 -5.44 9.40
C LEU A 15 -12.28 -4.26 8.81
N ALA A 16 -11.31 -4.53 7.93
CA ALA A 16 -10.54 -3.48 7.27
C ALA A 16 -11.45 -2.49 6.52
N GLU A 17 -12.43 -2.99 5.77
CA GLU A 17 -13.41 -2.16 5.05
C GLU A 17 -14.25 -1.31 6.01
N ALA A 18 -14.79 -1.92 7.07
CA ALA A 18 -15.60 -1.22 8.07
C ALA A 18 -14.79 -0.10 8.74
N LEU A 19 -13.52 -0.35 9.06
CA LEU A 19 -12.63 0.64 9.65
C LEU A 19 -12.33 1.79 8.66
N VAL A 20 -12.05 1.48 7.38
CA VAL A 20 -11.82 2.51 6.36
C VAL A 20 -13.02 3.46 6.28
N ARG A 21 -14.24 2.93 6.14
CA ARG A 21 -15.47 3.75 6.06
C ARG A 21 -15.64 4.61 7.31
N SER A 22 -15.46 4.04 8.50
CA SER A 22 -15.53 4.77 9.78
C SER A 22 -14.52 5.92 9.87
N HIS A 23 -13.26 5.69 9.46
CA HIS A 23 -12.22 6.72 9.45
C HIS A 23 -12.51 7.83 8.44
N VAL A 24 -13.01 7.48 7.25
CA VAL A 24 -13.41 8.47 6.22
C VAL A 24 -14.61 9.30 6.68
N ASP A 25 -15.61 8.69 7.30
CA ASP A 25 -16.76 9.42 7.86
C ASP A 25 -16.32 10.42 8.94
N ALA A 26 -15.40 10.00 9.82
CA ALA A 26 -14.83 10.88 10.83
C ALA A 26 -14.03 12.04 10.20
N LEU A 27 -13.32 11.80 9.09
CA LEU A 27 -12.61 12.82 8.32
C LEU A 27 -13.59 13.83 7.72
N LYS A 28 -14.65 13.36 7.04
CA LYS A 28 -15.63 14.23 6.35
C LYS A 28 -16.41 15.11 7.32
N ARG A 29 -16.59 14.71 8.59
CA ARG A 29 -17.15 15.59 9.63
C ARG A 29 -16.29 16.82 9.93
N LYS A 30 -14.97 16.71 9.79
CA LYS A 30 -14.03 17.82 10.04
C LYS A 30 -13.67 18.58 8.77
N MET A 31 -13.69 17.89 7.63
CA MET A 31 -13.37 18.42 6.31
C MET A 31 -14.41 17.87 5.31
N PRO A 32 -15.56 18.55 5.15
CA PRO A 32 -16.69 18.02 4.37
C PRO A 32 -16.41 17.81 2.88
N SER A 33 -15.51 18.63 2.31
CA SER A 33 -15.24 18.66 0.88
C SER A 33 -13.73 18.51 0.59
N PRO A 34 -13.13 17.34 0.89
CA PRO A 34 -11.73 17.09 0.53
C PRO A 34 -11.60 16.96 -0.99
N GLU A 35 -10.61 17.62 -1.58
CA GLU A 35 -10.38 17.54 -3.03
C GLU A 35 -9.45 16.37 -3.41
N ALA A 36 -8.68 15.89 -2.44
CA ALA A 36 -7.68 14.85 -2.62
C ALA A 36 -7.41 14.08 -1.31
N ALA A 37 -6.99 12.83 -1.45
CA ALA A 37 -6.52 11.99 -0.34
C ALA A 37 -5.24 11.25 -0.76
N ILE A 38 -4.25 11.24 0.12
CA ILE A 38 -3.01 10.47 -0.08
C ILE A 38 -3.10 9.21 0.79
N LEU A 39 -2.95 8.04 0.16
CA LEU A 39 -2.84 6.76 0.86
C LEU A 39 -1.42 6.58 1.41
N GLY A 40 -1.11 7.30 2.50
CA GLY A 40 0.24 7.40 3.08
C GLY A 40 0.70 6.20 3.92
N CYS A 41 0.15 5.02 3.70
CA CYS A 41 0.58 3.78 4.34
C CYS A 41 0.75 2.71 3.26
N THR A 42 1.81 1.90 3.37
CA THR A 42 2.14 0.82 2.41
C THR A 42 1.01 -0.20 2.22
N HIS A 43 0.12 -0.35 3.20
CA HIS A 43 -1.01 -1.29 3.15
C HIS A 43 -2.27 -0.72 2.47
N TYR A 44 -2.45 0.60 2.48
CA TYR A 44 -3.69 1.22 2.01
C TYR A 44 -3.99 1.05 0.52
N PRO A 45 -3.02 0.86 -0.39
CA PRO A 45 -3.32 0.48 -1.77
C PRO A 45 -4.19 -0.79 -1.89
N LEU A 46 -4.15 -1.70 -0.92
CA LEU A 46 -5.00 -2.90 -0.89
C LEU A 46 -6.49 -2.56 -0.64
N MET A 47 -6.77 -1.37 -0.11
CA MET A 47 -8.10 -0.86 0.22
C MET A 47 -8.47 0.36 -0.64
N GLU A 48 -7.73 0.63 -1.73
CA GLU A 48 -7.86 1.84 -2.53
C GLU A 48 -9.29 2.05 -3.05
N SER A 49 -9.94 0.98 -3.53
CA SER A 49 -11.34 1.05 -4.00
C SER A 49 -12.31 1.44 -2.89
N VAL A 50 -12.11 0.92 -1.66
CA VAL A 50 -12.94 1.23 -0.50
C VAL A 50 -12.72 2.68 -0.04
N PHE A 51 -11.47 3.14 -0.05
CA PHE A 51 -11.16 4.55 0.22
C PHE A 51 -11.82 5.46 -0.82
N GLN A 52 -11.71 5.15 -2.11
CA GLN A 52 -12.33 5.93 -3.18
C GLN A 52 -13.85 5.97 -3.06
N GLU A 53 -14.49 4.84 -2.77
CA GLU A 53 -15.94 4.76 -2.59
C GLU A 53 -16.41 5.61 -1.39
N ALA A 54 -15.73 5.47 -0.24
CA ALA A 54 -16.09 6.20 0.98
C ALA A 54 -15.83 7.72 0.86
N LEU A 55 -14.75 8.11 0.19
CA LEU A 55 -14.43 9.53 -0.04
C LEU A 55 -15.40 10.15 -1.04
N GLY A 56 -15.82 9.39 -2.05
CA GLY A 56 -16.68 9.82 -3.15
C GLY A 56 -15.90 10.05 -4.45
N PRO A 57 -16.60 10.13 -5.59
CA PRO A 57 -15.98 10.19 -6.92
C PRO A 57 -15.22 11.50 -7.19
N ASP A 58 -15.56 12.58 -6.50
CA ASP A 58 -14.94 13.90 -6.71
C ASP A 58 -13.59 14.06 -5.99
N VAL A 59 -13.23 13.10 -5.12
CA VAL A 59 -11.96 13.12 -4.37
C VAL A 59 -10.91 12.35 -5.14
N ARG A 60 -9.79 13.00 -5.46
CA ARG A 60 -8.65 12.33 -6.09
C ARG A 60 -7.88 11.49 -5.07
N VAL A 61 -7.91 10.18 -5.21
CA VAL A 61 -7.13 9.26 -4.35
C VAL A 61 -5.77 9.00 -4.98
N TYR A 62 -4.71 9.27 -4.24
CA TYR A 62 -3.33 9.07 -4.65
C TYR A 62 -2.71 7.89 -3.90
N SER A 63 -2.35 6.85 -4.66
CA SER A 63 -1.66 5.67 -4.17
C SER A 63 -0.15 5.87 -4.18
N GLN A 64 0.52 5.71 -3.03
CA GLN A 64 1.94 6.02 -2.91
C GLN A 64 2.84 5.11 -3.78
N ALA A 65 2.45 3.85 -3.99
CA ALA A 65 3.29 2.89 -4.71
C ALA A 65 3.57 3.32 -6.17
N GLY A 66 2.54 3.79 -6.89
CA GLY A 66 2.70 4.26 -8.28
C GLY A 66 3.57 5.51 -8.37
N LEU A 67 3.28 6.51 -7.53
CA LEU A 67 4.03 7.77 -7.50
C LEU A 67 5.52 7.56 -7.19
N VAL A 68 5.84 6.65 -6.26
CA VAL A 68 7.23 6.35 -5.91
C VAL A 68 7.92 5.57 -7.03
N ALA A 69 7.24 4.64 -7.69
CA ALA A 69 7.81 3.88 -8.80
C ALA A 69 8.15 4.77 -10.00
N GLU A 70 7.24 5.68 -10.39
CA GLU A 70 7.47 6.64 -11.47
C GLU A 70 8.61 7.62 -11.13
N SER A 71 8.62 8.13 -9.91
CA SER A 71 9.68 9.02 -9.42
C SER A 71 11.06 8.34 -9.44
N LEU A 72 11.13 7.07 -9.01
CA LEU A 72 12.36 6.30 -9.06
C LEU A 72 12.81 6.01 -10.50
N ALA A 73 11.88 5.71 -11.41
CA ALA A 73 12.19 5.49 -12.82
C ALA A 73 12.79 6.74 -13.48
N ASP A 74 12.18 7.92 -13.26
CA ASP A 74 12.74 9.20 -13.71
C ASP A 74 14.13 9.45 -13.12
N TYR A 75 14.28 9.21 -11.82
CA TYR A 75 15.55 9.40 -11.13
C TYR A 75 16.67 8.54 -11.72
N LEU A 76 16.41 7.26 -12.00
CA LEU A 76 17.40 6.35 -12.58
C LEU A 76 17.70 6.68 -14.05
N ALA A 77 16.74 7.21 -14.81
CA ALA A 77 16.98 7.70 -16.16
C ALA A 77 17.97 8.88 -16.17
N ARG A 78 17.88 9.77 -15.16
CA ARG A 78 18.83 10.88 -14.97
C ARG A 78 20.18 10.45 -14.36
N HIS A 79 20.22 9.30 -13.67
CA HIS A 79 21.40 8.80 -12.97
C HIS A 79 21.71 7.34 -13.36
N PRO A 80 22.08 7.06 -14.62
CA PRO A 80 22.29 5.69 -15.09
C PRO A 80 23.42 4.94 -14.35
N HIS A 81 24.37 5.67 -13.75
CA HIS A 81 25.45 5.10 -12.93
C HIS A 81 24.98 4.45 -11.62
N MET A 82 23.75 4.72 -11.18
CA MET A 82 23.17 4.10 -9.97
C MET A 82 22.49 2.76 -10.26
N ILE A 83 22.40 2.37 -11.55
CA ILE A 83 21.85 1.07 -11.96
C ILE A 83 22.95 0.03 -11.83
N GLY A 84 22.78 -0.89 -10.87
CA GLY A 84 23.67 -2.05 -10.71
C GLY A 84 23.41 -3.14 -11.75
N PRO A 85 24.28 -4.17 -11.81
CA PRO A 85 24.14 -5.29 -12.76
C PRO A 85 23.04 -6.29 -12.37
N GLY A 86 22.35 -6.08 -11.26
CA GLY A 86 21.33 -7.00 -10.74
C GLY A 86 20.12 -7.08 -11.66
N THR A 87 19.82 -8.29 -12.15
CA THR A 87 18.68 -8.56 -13.03
C THR A 87 17.54 -9.30 -12.31
N GLN A 88 17.75 -9.69 -11.05
CA GLN A 88 16.79 -10.44 -10.25
C GLN A 88 16.51 -9.73 -8.93
N SER A 89 15.24 -9.66 -8.55
CA SER A 89 14.82 -9.17 -7.24
C SER A 89 15.09 -10.24 -6.17
N ARG A 90 15.68 -9.82 -5.04
CA ARG A 90 15.75 -10.60 -3.81
C ARG A 90 14.91 -9.91 -2.74
N PHE A 91 14.24 -10.70 -1.91
CA PHE A 91 13.44 -10.22 -0.79
C PHE A 91 14.05 -10.79 0.49
N LEU A 92 14.39 -9.93 1.44
CA LEU A 92 15.00 -10.32 2.71
C LEU A 92 14.11 -9.84 3.85
N THR A 93 14.04 -10.61 4.93
CA THR A 93 13.29 -10.23 6.13
C THR A 93 14.08 -10.56 7.39
N THR A 94 13.94 -9.71 8.40
CA THR A 94 14.43 -9.96 9.77
C THR A 94 13.41 -10.75 10.61
N GLY A 95 12.20 -10.96 10.09
CA GLY A 95 11.16 -11.77 10.71
C GLY A 95 11.21 -13.24 10.27
N ASP A 96 10.08 -13.94 10.39
CA ASP A 96 9.93 -15.31 9.88
C ASP A 96 9.77 -15.30 8.34
N PRO A 97 10.74 -15.84 7.58
CA PRO A 97 10.69 -15.85 6.11
C PRO A 97 9.51 -16.64 5.56
N VAL A 98 9.09 -17.72 6.21
CA VAL A 98 7.95 -18.54 5.76
C VAL A 98 6.66 -17.74 5.91
N ARG A 99 6.46 -17.12 7.08
CA ARG A 99 5.27 -16.31 7.36
C ARG A 99 5.17 -15.11 6.41
N VAL A 100 6.26 -14.36 6.23
CA VAL A 100 6.28 -13.17 5.36
C VAL A 100 6.09 -13.55 3.89
N SER A 101 6.72 -14.64 3.41
CA SER A 101 6.53 -15.14 2.05
C SER A 101 5.07 -15.50 1.75
N SER A 102 4.42 -16.18 2.69
CA SER A 102 3.00 -16.57 2.58
C SER A 102 2.10 -15.33 2.45
N ARG A 103 2.26 -14.36 3.35
CA ARG A 103 1.47 -13.12 3.34
C ARG A 103 1.74 -12.27 2.09
N ALA A 104 3.00 -12.08 1.71
CA ALA A 104 3.37 -11.34 0.51
C ALA A 104 2.78 -11.99 -0.76
N THR A 105 2.81 -13.32 -0.85
CA THR A 105 2.21 -14.06 -1.97
C THR A 105 0.69 -13.88 -2.02
N GLN A 106 0.02 -13.90 -0.86
CA GLN A 106 -1.42 -13.67 -0.77
C GLN A 106 -1.81 -12.29 -1.32
N PHE A 107 -1.10 -11.22 -0.91
CA PHE A 107 -1.44 -9.86 -1.34
C PHE A 107 -1.03 -9.57 -2.79
N LEU A 108 0.16 -10.01 -3.21
CA LEU A 108 0.70 -9.70 -4.53
C LEU A 108 0.21 -10.66 -5.63
N ARG A 109 -0.58 -11.68 -5.27
CA ARG A 109 -1.14 -12.71 -6.17
C ARG A 109 -0.10 -13.36 -7.09
N ARG A 110 1.15 -13.39 -6.67
CA ARG A 110 2.28 -14.04 -7.33
C ARG A 110 3.22 -14.56 -6.26
N LYS A 111 3.93 -15.65 -6.54
CA LYS A 111 4.87 -16.24 -5.59
C LYS A 111 5.97 -15.23 -5.24
N ILE A 112 6.08 -14.90 -3.97
CA ILE A 112 7.16 -14.09 -3.40
C ILE A 112 7.83 -14.90 -2.30
N SER A 113 9.15 -15.04 -2.41
CA SER A 113 9.97 -15.77 -1.43
C SER A 113 10.91 -14.79 -0.77
N PHE A 114 10.84 -14.72 0.56
CA PHE A 114 11.76 -14.00 1.41
C PHE A 114 12.77 -14.97 2.01
N ASP A 115 14.04 -14.55 2.08
CA ASP A 115 15.08 -15.21 2.85
C ASP A 115 15.34 -14.46 4.16
N ALA A 116 15.93 -15.13 5.16
CA ALA A 116 16.40 -14.46 6.36
C ALA A 116 17.57 -13.52 6.02
N ALA A 117 17.50 -12.29 6.53
CA ALA A 117 18.52 -11.26 6.34
C ALA A 117 19.79 -11.51 7.18
#